data_AF-A0A382Y9C1-F1
#
_entry.id   AF-A0A382Y9C1-F1
#
_cell.length_a   1.000
_cell.length_b   1.000
_cell.length_c   1.000
_cell.angle_alpha   90.00
_cell.angle_beta   90.00
_cell.angle_gamma   90.00
#
_symmetry.space_group_name_H-M   'P 1'
#
loop_
_entity.id
_entity.type
_entity.pdbx_description
1 polymer ?
#
loop_
_entity_poly.entity_id
_entity_poly.type
_entity_poly.pdbx_seq_one_letter_code
_entity_poly.pdbx_strand_id
1 'polypeptide(L)' 'VNYFTKIYRFFWFILIISLIFLDRQNVYMVGAALFLLVVLSAIAILRAIEARNQWREFIKEEGLDKEIS' A
#
# COMPACT_ATOMS: atom_id res chain seq x y z
N VAL A 1 5.83 4.64 14.84
CA VAL A 1 4.71 4.14 13.98
C VAL A 1 4.85 4.78 12.62
N ASN A 2 5.29 4.01 11.62
CA ASN A 2 5.70 4.51 10.31
C ASN A 2 4.63 5.38 9.63
N TYR A 3 5.03 6.56 9.17
CA TYR A 3 4.18 7.50 8.41
C TYR A 3 3.50 6.81 7.21
N PHE A 4 4.21 5.87 6.59
CA PHE A 4 3.71 5.02 5.51
C PHE A 4 2.44 4.25 5.86
N THR A 5 2.38 3.63 7.04
CA THR A 5 1.23 2.83 7.46
C THR A 5 0.02 3.72 7.76
N LYS A 6 0.28 4.95 8.25
CA LYS A 6 -0.75 5.95 8.54
C LYS A 6 -1.38 6.49 7.24
N ILE A 7 -0.55 6.79 6.24
CA ILE A 7 -1.01 7.27 4.93
C ILE A 7 -1.81 6.20 4.20
N TYR A 8 -1.37 4.94 4.23
CA TYR A 8 -2.09 3.84 3.62
C TYR A 8 -3.50 3.66 4.20
N ARG A 9 -3.62 3.71 5.53
CA ARG A 9 -4.92 3.60 6.23
C ARG A 9 -5.86 4.74 5.85
N PHE A 10 -5.32 5.94 5.67
CA PHE A 10 -6.08 7.12 5.25
C PHE A 10 -6.60 6.98 3.81
N PHE A 11 -5.75 6.56 2.88
CA PHE A 11 -6.17 6.31 1.50
C PHE A 11 -7.23 5.21 1.38
N TRP A 12 -7.18 4.20 2.24
CA TRP A 12 -8.21 3.16 2.30
C TRP A 12 -9.57 3.71 2.71
N PHE A 13 -9.62 4.60 3.70
CA PHE A 13 -10.86 5.28 4.09
C PHE A 13 -11.41 6.15 2.96
N ILE A 14 -10.55 6.89 2.26
CA ILE A 14 -10.94 7.69 1.09
C ILE A 14 -11.53 6.79 -0.01
N LEU A 15 -10.93 5.64 -0.28
CA LEU A 15 -11.44 4.69 -1.28
C LEU A 15 -12.86 4.22 -0.92
N ILE A 16 -13.08 3.77 0.33
CA ILE A 16 -14.41 3.31 0.78
C ILE A 16 -15.45 4.42 0.60
N ILE A 17 -15.15 5.64 1.06
CA ILE A 17 -16.05 6.79 0.89
C ILE A 17 -16.31 7.03 -0.61
N SER A 18 -15.25 7.05 -1.42
CA SER A 18 -15.36 7.29 -2.85
C SER A 18 -16.20 6.22 -3.57
N LEU A 19 -16.18 4.96 -3.11
CA LEU A 19 -17.03 3.89 -3.64
C LEU A 19 -18.50 4.04 -3.25
N ILE A 20 -18.79 4.47 -2.02
CA ILE A 20 -20.17 4.69 -1.54
C ILE A 20 -20.83 5.83 -2.32
N PHE A 21 -20.08 6.91 -2.57
CA PHE A 21 -20.56 8.08 -3.30
C PHE A 21 -20.36 7.98 -4.82
N LEU A 22 -19.97 6.81 -5.35
CA LEU A 22 -19.67 6.65 -6.76
C LEU A 22 -20.96 6.69 -7.60
N ASP A 23 -21.21 7.82 -8.25
CA ASP A 23 -22.21 7.92 -9.30
C ASP A 23 -21.62 7.43 -10.64
N ARG A 24 -22.10 6.27 -11.10
CA ARG A 24 -21.66 5.65 -12.35
C ARG A 24 -22.11 6.39 -13.61
N GLN A 25 -23.08 7.31 -13.51
CA GLN A 25 -23.50 8.14 -14.64
C GLN A 25 -22.55 9.31 -14.89
N ASN A 26 -21.76 9.69 -13.88
CA ASN A 26 -20.78 10.75 -13.99
C ASN A 26 -19.41 10.21 -14.41
N VAL A 27 -19.06 10.39 -15.69
CA VAL A 27 -17.79 9.94 -16.26
C VAL A 27 -16.58 10.52 -15.52
N TYR A 28 -16.67 11.74 -14.97
CA TYR A 28 -15.60 12.35 -14.19
C TYR A 28 -15.38 11.61 -12.86
N MET A 29 -16.45 11.22 -12.17
CA MET A 29 -16.36 10.44 -10.91
C MET A 29 -15.81 9.04 -11.16
N VAL A 30 -16.26 8.39 -12.24
CA VAL A 30 -15.74 7.08 -12.64
C VAL A 30 -14.25 7.16 -12.98
N GLY A 31 -13.84 8.18 -13.75
CA GLY A 31 -12.43 8.42 -14.08
C GLY A 31 -11.57 8.69 -12.84
N ALA A 32 -12.06 9.51 -11.91
CA ALA A 32 -11.37 9.79 -10.65
C ALA A 32 -11.23 8.53 -9.79
N ALA A 33 -12.27 7.69 -9.68
CA ALA A 33 -12.21 6.43 -8.94
C ALA A 33 -11.22 5.44 -9.57
N LEU A 34 -11.20 5.32 -10.91
CA LEU A 34 -10.22 4.49 -11.61
C LEU A 34 -8.79 4.98 -11.39
N PHE A 35 -8.56 6.29 -11.51
CA PHE A 35 -7.25 6.88 -11.24
C PHE A 35 -6.80 6.62 -9.80
N LEU A 36 -7.70 6.82 -8.83
CA LEU A 36 -7.44 6.54 -7.42
C LEU A 36 -7.07 5.08 -7.18
N LEU A 37 -7.75 4.13 -7.84
CA LEU A 37 -7.44 2.70 -7.77
C LEU A 37 -6.04 2.40 -8.33
N VAL A 38 -5.66 3.00 -9.45
CA VAL A 38 -4.32 2.82 -10.05
C VAL A 38 -3.23 3.34 -9.11
N VAL A 39 -3.42 4.53 -8.54
CA VAL A 39 -2.49 5.11 -7.57
C VAL A 39 -2.36 4.22 -6.34
N LEU A 40 -3.49 3.72 -5.82
CA LEU A 40 -3.50 2.81 -4.68
C LEU A 40 -2.80 1.48 -4.97
N SER A 41 -2.98 0.95 -6.18
CA SER A 41 -2.27 -0.24 -6.64
C SER A 41 -0.76 0.01 -6.68
N ALA A 42 -0.30 1.14 -7.20
CA ALA A 42 1.11 1.49 -7.23
C ALA A 42 1.71 1.59 -5.80
N ILE A 43 1.00 2.25 -4.88
CA ILE A 43 1.41 2.32 -3.47
C ILE A 43 1.48 0.93 -2.83
N ALA A 44 0.52 0.06 -3.15
CA ALA A 44 0.50 -1.33 -2.66
C ALA A 44 1.72 -2.12 -3.15
N ILE A 45 2.14 -1.92 -4.40
CA ILE A 45 3.35 -2.55 -4.97
C ILE A 45 4.60 -2.05 -4.25
N LEU A 46 4.76 -0.74 -4.06
CA LEU A 46 5.90 -0.18 -3.32
C LEU A 46 6.01 -0.77 -1.91
N ARG A 47 4.87 -0.90 -1.22
CA ARG A 47 4.81 -1.54 0.10
C ARG A 47 5.19 -3.03 0.03
N ALA A 48 4.75 -3.74 -1.00
CA ALA A 48 5.10 -5.16 -1.17
C ALA A 48 6.61 -5.33 -1.40
N ILE A 49 7.25 -4.42 -2.13
CA ILE A 49 8.70 -4.39 -2.32
C ILE A 49 9.40 -4.12 -0.99
N GLU A 50 8.96 -3.13 -0.23
CA GLU A 50 9.57 -2.77 1.05
C GLU A 50 9.43 -3.89 2.08
N ALA A 51 8.25 -4.52 2.19
CA ALA A 51 8.04 -5.70 3.02
C ALA A 51 8.98 -6.85 2.63
N ARG A 52 9.19 -7.07 1.32
CA ARG A 52 10.15 -8.07 0.84
C ARG A 52 11.59 -7.68 1.17
N ASN A 53 11.91 -6.39 1.18
CA ASN A 53 13.23 -5.91 1.57
C ASN A 53 13.50 -6.17 3.04
N GLN A 54 12.56 -5.80 3.92
CA GLN A 54 12.65 -6.10 5.35
C GLN A 54 12.78 -7.60 5.61
N TRP A 55 12.00 -8.43 4.90
CA TRP A 55 12.11 -9.89 5.00
C TRP A 55 13.52 -10.42 4.68
N ARG A 56 14.19 -9.85 3.66
CA ARG A 56 15.57 -10.24 3.32
C ARG A 56 16.58 -9.82 4.38
N GLU A 57 16.36 -8.69 5.03
CA GLU A 57 17.21 -8.19 6.11
C GLU A 57 17.12 -9.11 7.34
N PHE A 58 15.91 -9.52 7.73
CA PHE A 58 15.70 -10.48 8.81
C PHE A 58 16.39 -11.84 8.56
N ILE A 59 16.29 -12.38 7.34
CA ILE A 59 16.98 -13.64 7.00
C ILE A 59 18.50 -13.49 7.10
N LYS A 60 19.04 -12.32 6.74
CA LYS A 60 20.48 -12.08 6.79
C LYS A 60 20.98 -11.93 8.22
N GLU A 61 20.24 -11.24 9.09
CA GLU A 61 20.53 -11.17 10.53
C GLU A 61 20.46 -12.55 11.19
N GLU A 62 19.41 -13.33 10.95
CA GLU A 62 19.29 -14.69 11.51
C GLU A 62 20.39 -15.64 11.02
N GLY A 63 20.87 -15.48 9.78
CA GLY A 63 21.98 -16.26 9.24
C GLY A 63 23.32 -15.89 9.87
N LEU A 64 23.55 -14.60 10.13
CA LEU A 64 24.78 -14.09 10.73
C LEU A 64 24.89 -14.48 12.22
N ASP A 65 23.79 -14.40 12.97
CA ASP A 65 23.76 -14.78 14.39
C ASP A 65 24.06 -16.28 14.60
N LYS A 66 23.71 -17.14 13.62
CA LYS A 66 24.01 -18.57 13.65
C LYS A 66 25.45 -18.92 13.26
N GLU A 67 26.17 -18.05 12.56
CA GLU A 67 27.59 -18.25 12.24
C GLU A 67 28.52 -17.83 13.39
N ILE A 68 28.06 -16.95 14.29
CA ILE A 68 28.86 -16.41 15.40
C ILE A 68 28.67 -17.22 16.71
N SER A 69 27.65 -18.09 16.79
CA SER A 69 27.38 -18.99 17.93
C SER A 69 28.07 -20.35 17.81
#